data_AF-A0A7S2KN16-F1
#
_entry.id   AF-A0A7S2KN16-F1
#
_cell.length_a   1.000
_cell.length_b   1.000
_cell.length_c   1.000
_cell.angle_alpha   90.00
_cell.angle_beta   90.00
_cell.angle_gamma   90.00
#
_symmetry.space_group_name_H-M   'P 1'
#
loop_
_entity.id
_entity.type
_entity.pdbx_description
1 polymer ?
#
loop_
_entity_poly.entity_id
_entity_poly.type
_entity_poly.pdbx_seq_one_letter_code
_entity_poly.pdbx_strand_id
1 'polypeptide(L)'
;MLDPNYNSLLNVNPTPGFYCPKTGFACEAFAGRYCQRMETFARCLERTHYGQTIVMFSHAASVALVAAFLRCSMTDLKFAPCGVYHLERVDDGPWKIVQSGHDNTSYVEENSPTTYPWGFSGKHFEENDGKYFGSSEGIDLDYFVGAPDNCNL
;
A
#
# COMPACT_ATOMS: atom_id res chain seq x y z
N MET A 1 12.56 -7.27 23.19
CA MET A 1 11.64 -7.19 24.34
C MET A 1 10.61 -6.13 24.01
N LEU A 2 9.34 -6.49 23.86
CA LEU A 2 8.26 -5.52 23.61
C LEU A 2 7.96 -4.82 24.94
N ASP A 3 7.89 -3.48 24.93
CA ASP A 3 7.49 -2.71 26.11
C ASP A 3 5.95 -2.68 26.19
N PRO A 4 5.33 -3.39 27.15
CA PRO A 4 3.89 -3.41 27.29
C PRO A 4 3.32 -2.06 27.77
N ASN A 5 4.17 -1.11 28.17
CA ASN A 5 3.78 0.21 28.67
C ASN A 5 4.07 1.33 27.67
N TYR A 6 4.37 1.00 26.41
CA TYR A 6 4.63 2.00 25.38
C TYR A 6 3.38 2.85 25.14
N ASN A 7 3.46 4.14 25.50
CA ASN A 7 2.46 5.13 25.13
C ASN A 7 2.81 5.67 23.73
N SER A 8 1.91 5.46 22.78
CA SER A 8 2.05 5.99 21.42
C SER A 8 2.25 7.51 21.46
N LEU A 9 3.37 7.98 20.91
CA LEU A 9 3.62 9.41 20.68
C LEU A 9 2.75 9.97 19.53
N LEU A 10 2.11 9.09 18.76
CA LEU A 10 1.18 9.42 17.70
C LEU A 10 -0.25 9.45 18.24
N ASN A 11 -0.80 10.66 18.32
CA ASN A 11 -2.23 10.86 18.55
C ASN A 11 -2.92 10.85 17.18
N VAL A 12 -3.41 9.67 16.77
CA VAL A 12 -4.03 9.49 15.45
C VAL A 12 -5.40 10.16 15.47
N ASN A 13 -5.50 11.36 14.92
CA ASN A 13 -6.79 11.98 14.65
C ASN A 13 -7.51 11.16 13.57
N PRO A 14 -8.69 10.57 13.85
CA PRO A 14 -9.44 9.84 12.86
C PRO A 14 -9.74 10.75 11.67
N THR A 15 -9.34 10.36 10.47
CA THR A 15 -9.84 11.03 9.27
C THR A 15 -11.30 10.63 9.11
N PRO A 16 -12.24 11.55 8.83
CA PRO A 16 -13.62 11.19 8.55
C PRO A 16 -13.64 10.16 7.41
N GLY A 17 -13.97 8.91 7.74
CA GLY A 17 -14.17 7.86 6.74
C GLY A 17 -15.42 8.19 5.92
N PHE A 18 -15.42 7.82 4.65
CA PHE A 18 -16.63 7.92 3.83
C PHE A 18 -17.38 6.61 3.97
N TYR A 19 -18.70 6.59 3.93
CA TYR A 19 -19.43 5.32 3.91
C TYR A 19 -19.71 4.92 2.48
N CYS A 20 -19.44 3.67 2.12
CA CYS A 20 -19.79 3.11 0.83
C CYS A 20 -21.32 3.05 0.72
N PRO A 21 -21.97 3.77 -0.21
CA PRO A 21 -23.42 3.72 -0.39
C PRO A 21 -23.99 2.31 -0.61
N LYS A 22 -23.21 1.39 -1.22
CA LYS A 22 -23.66 0.01 -1.50
C LYS A 22 -23.62 -0.88 -0.26
N THR A 23 -22.63 -0.71 0.62
CA THR A 23 -22.38 -1.64 1.73
C THR A 23 -22.58 -1.05 3.11
N GLY A 24 -22.68 0.28 3.22
CA GLY A 24 -22.80 1.00 4.49
C GLY A 24 -21.52 0.98 5.35
N PHE A 25 -20.42 0.41 4.85
CA PHE A 25 -19.14 0.35 5.56
C PHE A 25 -18.25 1.54 5.24
N ALA A 26 -17.37 1.90 6.18
CA ALA A 26 -16.35 2.91 5.93
C ALA A 26 -15.46 2.48 4.75
N CYS A 27 -15.38 3.33 3.73
CA CYS A 27 -14.54 3.25 2.56
C CYS A 27 -13.70 4.52 2.44
N GLU A 28 -12.59 4.41 1.73
CA GLU A 28 -11.76 5.54 1.40
C GLU A 28 -12.44 6.39 0.32
N ALA A 29 -12.55 7.70 0.54
CA ALA A 29 -13.32 8.59 -0.33
C ALA A 29 -12.74 8.83 -1.72
N PHE A 30 -11.44 8.60 -1.88
CA PHE A 30 -10.67 9.14 -2.99
C PHE A 30 -9.76 8.04 -3.54
N ALA A 31 -10.35 7.08 -4.25
CA ALA A 31 -9.60 6.03 -4.95
C ALA A 31 -8.60 6.65 -5.94
N GLY A 32 -9.00 7.70 -6.66
CA GLY A 32 -8.16 8.39 -7.64
C GLY A 32 -6.89 9.04 -7.11
N ARG A 33 -6.94 9.54 -5.87
CA ARG A 33 -5.79 10.16 -5.20
C ARG A 33 -5.01 9.19 -4.34
N TYR A 34 -5.42 7.92 -4.28
CA TYR A 34 -4.76 6.91 -3.48
C TYR A 34 -3.29 6.78 -3.88
N CYS A 35 -3.00 6.62 -5.17
CA CYS A 35 -1.62 6.49 -5.65
C CYS A 35 -0.77 7.73 -5.37
N GLN A 36 -1.33 8.94 -5.56
CA GLN A 36 -0.67 10.21 -5.23
C GLN A 36 -0.29 10.31 -3.74
N ARG A 37 -1.19 9.88 -2.85
CA ARG A 37 -0.91 9.84 -1.40
C ARG A 37 0.21 8.85 -1.08
N MET A 38 0.17 7.66 -1.67
CA MET A 38 1.19 6.64 -1.45
C MET A 38 2.56 7.10 -1.97
N GLU A 39 2.62 7.75 -3.12
CA GLU A 39 3.85 8.36 -3.64
C GLU A 39 4.39 9.46 -2.71
N THR A 40 3.51 10.37 -2.28
CA THR A 40 3.90 11.46 -1.36
C THR A 40 4.41 10.90 -0.04
N PHE A 41 3.73 9.88 0.47
CA PHE A 41 4.11 9.21 1.71
C PHE A 41 5.47 8.50 1.58
N ALA A 42 5.72 7.79 0.48
CA ALA A 42 7.02 7.18 0.18
C ALA A 42 8.14 8.22 0.22
N ARG A 43 7.98 9.34 -0.51
CA ARG A 43 8.99 10.44 -0.53
C ARG A 43 9.22 11.02 0.87
N CYS A 44 8.16 11.22 1.65
CA CYS A 44 8.28 11.69 3.02
C CYS A 44 9.04 10.71 3.92
N LEU A 45 8.79 9.40 3.78
CA LEU A 45 9.53 8.36 4.52
C LEU A 45 11.02 8.37 4.18
N GLU A 46 11.37 8.38 2.88
CA GLU A 46 12.77 8.40 2.44
C GLU A 46 13.52 9.61 2.98
N ARG A 47 12.89 10.80 2.94
CA ARG A 47 13.51 12.03 3.43
C ARG A 47 13.66 12.06 4.95
N THR A 48 12.64 11.61 5.67
CA THR A 48 12.58 11.75 7.14
C THR A 48 13.39 10.68 7.85
N HIS A 49 13.47 9.48 7.28
CA HIS A 49 14.11 8.30 7.87
C HIS A 49 15.31 7.81 7.06
N TYR A 50 16.00 8.73 6.37
CA TYR A 50 17.18 8.40 5.58
C TYR A 50 18.25 7.67 6.43
N GLY A 51 18.77 6.56 5.90
CA GLY A 51 19.78 5.73 6.56
C GLY A 51 19.28 4.92 7.76
N GLN A 52 17.96 4.85 7.96
CA GLN A 52 17.33 4.07 9.03
C GLN A 52 16.59 2.85 8.49
N THR A 53 16.48 1.81 9.31
CA THR A 53 15.55 0.71 9.08
C THR A 53 14.20 1.06 9.70
N ILE A 54 13.14 1.01 8.89
CA ILE A 54 11.77 1.27 9.31
C ILE A 54 10.94 -0.01 9.24
N VAL A 55 10.03 -0.19 10.20
CA VAL A 55 9.02 -1.26 10.19
C VAL A 55 7.65 -0.62 10.17
N MET A 56 6.80 -1.05 9.25
CA MET A 56 5.45 -0.51 9.07
C MET A 56 4.42 -1.62 9.12
N PHE A 57 3.31 -1.36 9.81
CA PHE A 57 2.13 -2.23 9.85
C PHE A 57 1.04 -1.59 9.00
N SER A 58 0.47 -2.34 8.08
CA SER A 58 -0.49 -1.81 7.12
C SER A 58 -1.47 -2.88 6.61
N HIS A 59 -2.35 -2.47 5.71
CA HIS A 59 -3.34 -3.34 5.07
C HIS A 59 -2.91 -3.73 3.65
N ALA A 60 -3.64 -4.68 3.05
CA ALA A 60 -3.28 -5.24 1.75
C ALA A 60 -3.25 -4.20 0.61
N ALA A 61 -4.08 -3.15 0.66
CA ALA A 61 -4.05 -2.06 -0.32
C ALA A 61 -2.71 -1.31 -0.37
N SER A 62 -1.91 -1.39 0.69
CA SER A 62 -0.60 -0.76 0.77
C SER A 62 0.48 -1.41 -0.11
N VAL A 63 0.12 -2.42 -0.93
CA VAL A 63 0.94 -2.80 -2.09
C VAL A 63 1.22 -1.60 -3.02
N ALA A 64 0.37 -0.57 -3.01
CA ALA A 64 0.65 0.70 -3.69
C ALA A 64 1.87 1.43 -3.14
N LEU A 65 2.13 1.36 -1.83
CA LEU A 65 3.34 1.94 -1.23
C LEU A 65 4.59 1.16 -1.67
N VAL A 66 4.47 -0.17 -1.75
CA VAL A 66 5.53 -1.03 -2.30
C VAL A 66 5.81 -0.69 -3.76
N ALA A 67 4.76 -0.55 -4.59
CA ALA A 67 4.88 -0.12 -5.97
C ALA A 67 5.50 1.28 -6.11
N ALA A 68 5.17 2.21 -5.20
CA ALA A 68 5.74 3.55 -5.18
C ALA A 68 7.26 3.54 -4.94
N PHE A 69 7.74 2.72 -4.01
CA PHE A 69 9.19 2.56 -3.77
C PHE A 69 9.90 1.90 -4.97
N LEU A 70 9.30 0.85 -5.54
CA LEU A 70 9.90 0.06 -6.62
C LEU A 70 9.74 0.67 -8.01
N ARG A 71 8.90 1.70 -8.16
CA ARG A 71 8.54 2.31 -9.45
C ARG A 71 8.01 1.29 -10.46
N CYS A 72 7.09 0.44 -10.01
CA CYS A 72 6.53 -0.66 -10.80
C CYS A 72 5.00 -0.66 -10.83
N SER A 73 4.42 -1.53 -11.66
CA SER A 73 2.97 -1.76 -11.69
C SER A 73 2.49 -2.39 -10.38
N MET A 74 1.27 -2.09 -9.97
CA MET A 74 0.61 -2.74 -8.84
C MET A 74 -0.01 -4.10 -9.19
N THR A 75 -0.13 -4.43 -10.48
CA THR A 75 -0.93 -5.57 -10.98
C THR A 75 -0.48 -6.92 -10.40
N ASP A 76 0.82 -7.11 -10.21
CA ASP A 76 1.40 -8.38 -9.74
C ASP A 76 1.69 -8.41 -8.24
N LEU A 77 1.46 -7.30 -7.54
CA LEU A 77 1.75 -7.20 -6.11
C LEU A 77 0.55 -7.69 -5.30
N LYS A 78 0.82 -8.64 -4.40
CA LYS A 78 -0.15 -9.15 -3.44
C LYS A 78 0.40 -9.10 -2.03
N PHE A 79 -0.48 -8.99 -1.06
CA PHE A 79 -0.13 -8.96 0.35
C PHE A 79 -0.95 -10.03 1.06
N ALA A 80 -0.26 -11.09 1.51
CA ALA A 80 -0.82 -12.11 2.39
C ALA A 80 -1.22 -11.52 3.75
N PRO A 81 -2.18 -12.12 4.46
CA PRO A 81 -2.40 -11.83 5.88
C PRO A 81 -1.07 -11.98 6.63
N CYS A 82 -0.64 -10.99 7.41
CA CYS A 82 0.70 -11.01 8.03
C CYS A 82 1.87 -11.23 7.05
N GLY A 83 1.70 -10.95 5.75
CA GLY A 83 2.79 -10.96 4.77
C GLY A 83 3.89 -9.97 5.16
N VAL A 84 5.12 -10.21 4.71
CA VAL A 84 6.23 -9.29 4.96
C VAL A 84 6.89 -8.92 3.64
N TYR A 85 6.74 -7.65 3.27
CA TYR A 85 7.58 -7.05 2.24
C TYR A 85 8.87 -6.52 2.89
N HIS A 86 10.00 -7.09 2.48
CA HIS A 86 11.31 -6.55 2.80
C HIS A 86 11.88 -5.85 1.57
N LEU A 87 12.04 -4.53 1.67
CA LEU A 87 12.64 -3.69 0.64
C LEU A 87 13.99 -3.17 1.10
N GLU A 88 14.98 -3.21 0.21
CA GLU A 88 16.31 -2.67 0.48
C GLU A 88 16.71 -1.66 -0.60
N ARG A 89 17.50 -0.66 -0.19
CA ARG A 89 18.13 0.34 -1.05
C ARG A 89 19.61 0.43 -0.68
N VAL A 90 20.48 0.29 -1.67
CA VAL A 90 21.95 0.35 -1.50
C VAL A 90 22.47 1.58 -2.22
N ASP A 91 23.28 2.39 -1.55
CA ASP A 91 23.96 3.58 -2.11
C ASP A 91 23.04 4.51 -2.91
N ASP A 92 21.84 4.78 -2.39
CA ASP A 92 20.79 5.58 -3.06
C ASP A 92 20.35 5.10 -4.44
N GLY A 93 20.64 3.84 -4.77
CA GLY A 93 20.13 3.17 -5.95
C GLY A 93 18.62 2.89 -5.90
N PRO A 94 18.07 2.14 -6.86
CA PRO A 94 16.66 1.77 -6.84
C PRO A 94 16.36 0.82 -5.67
N TRP A 95 15.17 0.95 -5.08
CA TRP A 95 14.65 -0.04 -4.15
C TRP A 95 14.50 -1.40 -4.82
N LYS A 96 14.72 -2.46 -4.05
CA LYS A 96 14.56 -3.85 -4.50
C LYS A 96 13.79 -4.65 -3.47
N ILE A 97 12.97 -5.59 -3.95
CA ILE A 97 12.36 -6.61 -3.09
C ILE A 97 13.42 -7.64 -2.74
N VAL A 98 13.69 -7.79 -1.45
CA VAL A 98 14.48 -8.91 -0.90
C VAL A 98 13.55 -10.05 -0.49
N GLN A 99 12.38 -9.71 0.05
CA GLN A 99 11.33 -10.66 0.38
C GLN A 99 9.98 -10.11 -0.05
N SER A 100 9.21 -10.92 -0.78
CA SER A 100 7.86 -10.58 -1.19
C SER A 100 6.85 -10.91 -0.09
N GLY A 101 5.88 -10.03 0.13
CA GLY A 101 4.79 -10.24 1.09
C GLY A 101 3.59 -11.01 0.54
N HIS A 102 3.69 -11.64 -0.65
CA HIS A 102 2.57 -12.38 -1.25
C HIS A 102 2.25 -13.70 -0.55
N ASP A 103 3.16 -14.20 0.28
CA ASP A 103 3.05 -15.45 1.03
C ASP A 103 3.51 -15.24 2.48
N ASN A 104 3.03 -16.09 3.38
CA ASN A 104 3.37 -16.09 4.80
C ASN A 104 3.68 -17.48 5.36
N THR A 105 3.65 -18.53 4.54
CA THR A 105 3.73 -19.93 5.00
C THR A 105 5.01 -20.28 5.77
N SER A 106 6.12 -19.55 5.52
CA SER A 106 7.38 -19.78 6.23
C SER A 106 7.37 -19.40 7.70
N TYR A 107 6.41 -18.59 8.16
CA TYR A 107 6.39 -18.05 9.53
C TYR A 107 4.98 -17.87 10.11
N VAL A 108 3.92 -18.26 9.39
CA VAL A 108 2.55 -18.33 9.88
C VAL A 108 2.08 -19.77 9.79
N GLU A 109 1.74 -20.37 10.93
CA GLU A 109 1.29 -21.78 11.01
C GLU A 109 -0.14 -21.96 10.51
N GLU A 110 -1.03 -20.99 10.80
CA GLU A 110 -2.45 -21.05 10.43
C GLU A 110 -2.96 -19.66 10.02
N ASN A 111 -3.72 -19.63 8.91
CA ASN A 111 -4.48 -18.46 8.48
C ASN A 111 -5.98 -18.70 8.71
N SER A 112 -6.73 -17.63 9.00
CA SER A 112 -8.19 -17.72 9.02
C SER A 112 -8.69 -18.11 7.61
N PRO A 113 -9.66 -19.04 7.48
CA PRO A 113 -10.18 -19.50 6.18
C PRO A 113 -10.76 -18.38 5.30
N THR A 114 -11.12 -17.24 5.90
CA THR A 114 -11.69 -16.07 5.22
C THR A 114 -10.63 -15.03 4.83
N THR A 115 -9.36 -15.30 5.10
CA THR A 115 -8.24 -14.41 4.80
C THR A 115 -7.33 -15.02 3.74
N TYR A 116 -6.94 -14.22 2.74
CA TYR A 116 -6.14 -14.66 1.61
C TYR A 116 -5.29 -13.51 1.06
N PRO A 117 -4.21 -13.80 0.33
CA PRO A 117 -3.41 -12.77 -0.32
C PRO A 117 -4.24 -11.89 -1.26
N TRP A 118 -4.16 -10.58 -1.06
CA TRP A 118 -4.94 -9.60 -1.80
C TRP A 118 -4.04 -8.51 -2.40
N GLY A 119 -4.41 -7.98 -3.56
CA GLY A 119 -3.70 -6.91 -4.24
C GLY A 119 -4.58 -6.28 -5.32
N PHE A 120 -4.15 -5.19 -5.94
CA PHE A 120 -4.90 -4.59 -7.05
C PHE A 120 -4.82 -5.47 -8.31
N SER A 121 -5.91 -5.51 -9.09
CA SER A 121 -5.97 -6.28 -10.34
C SER A 121 -7.00 -5.63 -11.26
N GLY A 122 -6.87 -5.80 -12.58
CA GLY A 122 -7.82 -5.24 -13.55
C GLY A 122 -9.28 -5.59 -13.22
N LYS A 123 -9.51 -6.81 -12.73
CA LYS A 123 -10.84 -7.31 -12.31
C LYS A 123 -11.50 -6.49 -11.19
N HIS A 124 -10.72 -5.78 -10.38
CA HIS A 124 -11.26 -4.89 -9.34
C HIS A 124 -11.89 -3.62 -9.93
N PHE A 125 -11.61 -3.35 -11.21
CA PHE A 125 -12.01 -2.14 -11.93
C PHE A 125 -12.80 -2.45 -13.21
N GLU A 126 -12.93 -3.73 -13.57
CA GLU A 126 -13.81 -4.23 -14.62
C GLU A 126 -15.23 -4.44 -14.05
N GLU A 127 -16.25 -3.72 -14.55
CA GLU A 127 -17.66 -4.06 -14.32
C GLU A 127 -18.45 -4.11 -15.64
N ASN A 128 -19.29 -5.14 -15.77
CA ASN A 128 -20.09 -5.52 -16.95
C ASN A 128 -21.19 -4.51 -17.37
N ASP A 129 -21.45 -3.44 -16.60
CA ASP A 129 -22.65 -2.58 -16.76
C ASP A 129 -22.38 -1.06 -16.85
N GLY A 130 -21.14 -0.62 -17.05
CA GLY A 130 -20.82 0.78 -17.41
C GLY A 130 -21.17 1.86 -16.38
N LYS A 131 -21.51 1.50 -15.13
CA LYS A 131 -21.80 2.43 -14.03
C LYS A 131 -20.74 2.35 -12.95
N TYR A 132 -19.68 3.12 -13.15
CA TYR A 132 -18.60 3.28 -12.20
C TYR A 132 -19.08 3.72 -10.80
N PHE A 133 -18.54 3.07 -9.79
CA PHE A 133 -18.29 3.71 -8.51
C PHE A 133 -16.95 4.46 -8.65
N GLY A 134 -16.98 5.79 -8.77
CA GLY A 134 -15.75 6.62 -8.89
C GLY A 134 -15.29 6.95 -10.32
N SER A 135 -16.21 7.06 -11.30
CA SER A 135 -15.96 7.25 -12.74
C SER A 135 -15.05 8.40 -13.17
N SER A 136 -14.72 9.34 -12.29
CA SER A 136 -13.80 10.43 -12.65
C SER A 136 -12.36 10.14 -12.24
N GLU A 137 -12.08 9.17 -11.37
CA GLU A 137 -10.72 8.95 -10.85
C GLU A 137 -10.44 7.48 -10.46
N GLY A 138 -10.45 6.54 -11.42
CA GLY A 138 -10.02 5.15 -11.17
C GLY A 138 -8.58 5.05 -10.67
N ILE A 139 -8.22 3.92 -10.04
CA ILE A 139 -6.82 3.63 -9.71
C ILE A 139 -6.12 3.17 -10.99
N ASP A 140 -5.13 3.93 -11.44
CA ASP A 140 -4.21 3.51 -12.48
C ASP A 140 -3.19 2.52 -11.90
N LEU A 141 -3.25 1.28 -12.36
CA LEU A 141 -2.35 0.20 -11.92
C LEU A 141 -0.90 0.45 -12.28
N ASP A 142 -0.66 1.24 -13.32
CA ASP A 142 0.66 1.57 -13.84
C ASP A 142 1.10 2.99 -13.41
N TYR A 143 0.38 3.64 -12.49
CA TYR A 143 0.67 4.99 -12.01
C TYR A 143 2.15 5.19 -11.62
N PHE A 144 2.78 4.18 -11.03
CA PHE A 144 4.17 4.26 -10.57
C PHE A 144 5.20 3.77 -11.61
N VAL A 145 4.75 3.19 -12.73
CA VAL A 145 5.62 2.70 -13.81
C VAL A 145 6.24 3.90 -14.49
N GLY A 146 7.56 4.06 -14.33
CA GLY A 146 8.29 5.12 -15.00
C GLY A 146 7.80 6.53 -14.66
N ALA A 147 7.22 6.74 -13.47
CA ALA A 147 6.91 8.07 -12.97
C ALA A 147 8.17 8.93 -13.15
N PRO A 148 8.17 9.94 -14.04
CA PRO A 148 9.34 10.77 -14.25
C PRO A 148 9.70 11.38 -12.90
N ASP A 149 10.99 11.55 -12.65
CA ASP A 149 11.54 12.27 -11.51
C ASP A 149 11.03 13.73 -11.49
N ASN A 150 9.74 13.91 -11.19
CA ASN A 150 9.10 15.19 -10.96
C ASN A 150 9.31 15.53 -9.49
N CYS A 151 10.56 15.87 -9.20
CA CYS A 151 10.97 16.76 -8.13
C CYS A 151 12.15 17.59 -8.64
N ASN A 152 11.83 18.61 -9.45
CA ASN A 152 12.49 19.89 -9.27
C ASN A 152 12.05 20.42 -7.89
N LEU A 153 12.91 20.28 -6.89
CA LEU A 153 12.96 21.12 -5.69
C LEU A 153 14.42 21.48 -5.44
#